data_AF-A0AB74M7R8-F1
#
_entry.id   AF-A0AB74M7R8-F1
#
_cell.length_a   1.000
_cell.length_b   1.000
_cell.length_c   1.000
_cell.angle_alpha   90.00
_cell.angle_beta   90.00
_cell.angle_gamma   90.00
#
_symmetry.space_group_name_H-M   'P 1'
#
loop_
_entity.id
_entity.type
_entity.pdbx_description
1 polymer ?
#
loop_
_entity_poly.entity_id
_entity_poly.type
_entity_poly.pdbx_seq_one_letter_code
_entity_poly.pdbx_strand_id
1 'polypeptide(L)'
;ADAGPSLRDQIMALDEAKGAEAQAEKLAAFPGMTVEAARDILSSSPDKAEPVSASTTAMFERIMANHSPAAVQGGVSQTSADGD
;
A
#
# COMPACT_ATOMS: atom_id res chain seq x y z
N ALA A 1 -2.05 -22.78 -34.20
CA ALA A 1 -1.21 -22.97 -33.02
C ALA A 1 -2.12 -22.76 -31.82
N ASP A 2 -2.58 -23.86 -31.22
CA ASP A 2 -3.34 -23.79 -29.97
C ASP A 2 -2.30 -23.61 -28.87
N ALA A 3 -1.86 -22.37 -28.70
CA ALA A 3 -1.08 -22.02 -27.52
C ALA A 3 -2.07 -22.16 -26.37
N GLY A 4 -1.92 -23.22 -25.57
CA GLY A 4 -2.74 -23.44 -24.39
C GLY A 4 -2.82 -22.16 -23.54
N PRO A 5 -3.86 -22.04 -22.69
CA PRO A 5 -4.17 -20.81 -21.99
C PRO A 5 -2.91 -20.26 -21.31
N SER A 6 -2.58 -19.00 -21.62
CA SER A 6 -1.41 -18.37 -21.02
C SER A 6 -1.60 -18.31 -19.50
N LEU A 7 -0.52 -18.17 -18.74
CA LEU A 7 -0.61 -18.03 -17.28
C LEU A 7 -1.65 -16.96 -16.88
N ARG A 8 -1.71 -15.87 -17.65
CA ARG A 8 -2.74 -14.84 -17.50
C ARG A 8 -4.16 -15.37 -17.65
N ASP A 9 -4.47 -16.12 -18.71
CA ASP A 9 -5.79 -16.71 -18.90
C ASP A 9 -6.14 -17.68 -17.77
N GLN A 10 -5.16 -18.44 -17.28
CA GLN A 10 -5.36 -19.35 -16.15
C GLN A 10 -5.66 -18.59 -14.85
N ILE A 11 -4.98 -17.47 -14.60
CA ILE A 11 -5.23 -16.60 -13.43
C ILE A 11 -6.58 -15.88 -13.57
N MET A 12 -6.92 -15.38 -14.77
CA MET A 12 -8.19 -14.69 -15.03
C MET A 12 -9.40 -15.64 -15.02
N ALA A 13 -9.17 -16.95 -15.23
CA ALA A 13 -10.20 -17.98 -15.13
C ALA A 13 -10.51 -18.41 -13.69
N LEU A 14 -9.72 -17.97 -12.70
CA LEU A 14 -9.99 -18.24 -11.28
C LEU A 14 -11.27 -17.54 -10.84
N ASP A 15 -12.06 -18.21 -9.99
CA ASP A 15 -13.29 -17.60 -9.46
C ASP A 15 -12.95 -16.43 -8.52
N GLU A 16 -11.81 -16.51 -7.82
CA GLU A 16 -11.26 -15.42 -6.99
C GLU A 16 -10.79 -14.21 -7.81
N ALA A 17 -10.54 -14.38 -9.11
CA ALA A 17 -10.23 -13.25 -10.00
C ALA A 17 -11.50 -12.47 -10.40
N LYS A 18 -12.69 -13.07 -10.30
CA LYS A 18 -13.95 -12.36 -10.58
C LYS A 18 -14.21 -11.32 -9.50
N GLY A 19 -14.13 -10.04 -9.88
CA GLY A 19 -14.22 -8.90 -8.96
C GLY A 19 -12.85 -8.28 -8.62
N ALA A 20 -11.76 -8.99 -8.89
CA ALA A 20 -10.38 -8.53 -8.71
C ALA A 20 -9.57 -8.62 -10.02
N GLU A 21 -10.23 -8.49 -11.18
CA GLU A 21 -9.63 -8.67 -12.51
C GLU A 21 -8.40 -7.78 -12.75
N ALA A 22 -8.44 -6.53 -12.29
CA ALA A 22 -7.32 -5.61 -12.38
C ALA A 22 -6.12 -6.05 -11.52
N GLN A 23 -6.37 -6.72 -10.38
CA GLN A 23 -5.33 -7.31 -9.55
C GLN A 23 -4.78 -8.59 -10.19
N ALA A 24 -5.67 -9.48 -10.65
CA ALA A 24 -5.33 -10.71 -11.37
C ALA A 24 -4.46 -10.43 -12.61
N GLU A 25 -4.80 -9.39 -13.38
CA GLU A 25 -4.01 -8.95 -14.54
C GLU A 25 -2.62 -8.45 -14.14
N LYS A 26 -2.51 -7.66 -13.06
CA LYS A 26 -1.21 -7.20 -12.55
C LYS A 26 -0.37 -8.36 -12.05
N LEU A 27 -0.96 -9.30 -11.31
CA LEU A 27 -0.29 -10.51 -10.83
C LEU A 27 0.23 -11.33 -12.02
N ALA A 28 -0.59 -11.54 -13.05
CA ALA A 28 -0.18 -12.24 -14.27
C ALA A 28 0.94 -11.53 -15.06
N ALA A 29 1.12 -10.23 -14.88
CA ALA A 29 2.21 -9.46 -15.49
C ALA A 29 3.54 -9.55 -14.71
N PHE A 30 3.53 -10.09 -13.48
CA PHE A 30 4.77 -10.26 -12.71
C PHE A 30 5.58 -11.49 -13.21
N PRO A 31 6.87 -11.33 -13.52
CA PRO A 31 7.72 -12.45 -13.88
C PRO A 31 7.94 -13.36 -12.66
N GLY A 32 7.73 -14.67 -12.83
CA GLY A 32 7.80 -15.65 -11.74
C GLY A 32 6.49 -15.89 -11.00
N MET A 33 5.39 -15.27 -11.43
CA MET A 33 4.05 -15.54 -10.91
C MET A 33 3.57 -16.96 -11.24
N THR A 34 2.77 -17.57 -10.35
CA THR A 34 2.10 -18.86 -10.59
C THR A 34 0.60 -18.74 -10.32
N VAL A 35 -0.19 -19.67 -10.88
CA VAL A 35 -1.66 -19.69 -10.71
C VAL A 35 -2.03 -19.85 -9.22
N GLU A 36 -1.34 -20.72 -8.49
CA GLU A 36 -1.59 -20.94 -7.05
C GLU A 36 -1.29 -19.69 -6.21
N ALA A 37 -0.14 -19.04 -6.45
CA ALA A 37 0.20 -17.81 -5.74
C ALA A 37 -0.79 -16.68 -6.07
N ALA A 38 -1.22 -16.57 -7.33
CA ALA A 38 -2.22 -15.59 -7.73
C ALA A 38 -3.55 -15.83 -7.01
N ARG A 39 -3.97 -17.10 -6.93
CA ARG A 39 -5.19 -17.49 -6.20
C ARG A 39 -5.10 -17.16 -4.72
N ASP A 40 -3.99 -17.48 -4.06
CA ASP A 40 -3.78 -17.18 -2.64
C ASP A 40 -3.84 -15.65 -2.39
N ILE A 41 -3.19 -14.86 -3.24
CA ILE A 41 -3.20 -13.39 -3.13
C ILE A 41 -4.59 -12.80 -3.43
N LEU A 42 -5.31 -13.32 -4.42
CA LEU A 42 -6.67 -12.89 -4.75
C LEU A 42 -7.65 -13.27 -3.62
N SER A 43 -7.47 -14.45 -3.01
CA SER A 43 -8.30 -14.92 -1.89
C SER A 43 -7.96 -14.25 -0.56
N SER A 44 -6.71 -13.80 -0.39
CA SER A 44 -6.21 -13.15 0.83
C SER A 44 -6.31 -11.62 0.75
N SER A 45 -6.45 -11.06 -0.45
CA SER A 45 -6.69 -9.65 -0.62
C SER A 45 -8.06 -9.29 -0.03
N PRO A 46 -8.12 -8.40 0.98
CA PRO A 46 -9.39 -7.84 1.38
C PRO A 46 -9.94 -7.11 0.16
N ASP A 47 -11.10 -7.57 -0.32
CA ASP A 47 -11.88 -6.92 -1.37
C ASP A 47 -11.89 -5.42 -1.11
N LYS A 48 -11.24 -4.66 -2.00
CA LYS A 48 -10.89 -3.24 -1.86
C LYS A 48 -9.79 -2.99 -0.83
N ALA A 49 -8.62 -2.61 -1.34
CA ALA A 49 -7.98 -1.42 -0.80
C ALA A 49 -9.00 -0.28 -0.96
N GLU A 50 -9.95 -0.16 -0.03
CA GLU A 50 -10.68 1.07 0.15
C GLU A 50 -9.59 2.14 0.26
N PRO A 51 -9.63 3.21 -0.55
CA PRO A 51 -8.74 4.33 -0.30
C PRO A 51 -8.94 4.65 1.17
N VAL A 52 -7.87 4.57 1.98
CA VAL A 52 -7.88 4.82 3.42
C VAL A 52 -8.89 5.93 3.65
N SER A 53 -10.04 5.55 4.24
CA SER A 53 -11.24 6.40 4.20
C SER A 53 -10.81 7.81 4.54
N ALA A 54 -11.29 8.83 3.81
CA ALA A 54 -10.91 10.21 4.07
C ALA A 54 -11.06 10.57 5.57
N SER A 55 -11.96 9.87 6.27
CA SER A 55 -12.08 9.87 7.73
C SER A 55 -10.82 9.43 8.47
N THR A 56 -10.20 8.30 8.10
CA THR A 56 -8.95 7.80 8.70
C THR A 56 -7.75 8.69 8.37
N THR A 57 -7.68 9.26 7.16
CA THR A 57 -6.62 10.23 6.82
C THR A 57 -6.77 11.52 7.63
N ALA A 58 -8.00 12.02 7.77
CA ALA A 58 -8.30 13.18 8.61
C ALA A 58 -8.01 12.92 10.10
N MET A 59 -8.22 11.69 10.58
CA MET A 59 -7.83 11.29 11.94
C MET A 59 -6.30 11.30 12.12
N PHE A 60 -5.53 10.86 11.12
CA PHE A 60 -4.06 10.90 11.17
C PHE A 60 -3.54 12.35 11.18
N GLU A 61 -4.11 13.22 10.33
CA GLU A 61 -3.80 14.66 10.30
C GLU A 61 -4.15 15.34 11.61
N ARG A 62 -5.30 15.00 12.23
CA ARG A 62 -5.70 15.53 13.53
C ARG A 62 -4.77 15.09 14.66
N ILE A 63 -4.31 13.83 14.65
CA ILE A 63 -3.33 13.33 15.62
C ILE A 63 -2.00 14.07 15.44
N MET A 64 -1.51 14.27 14.21
CA MET A 64 -0.30 15.07 13.94
C MET A 64 -0.47 16.55 14.33
N ALA A 65 -1.63 17.15 14.09
CA ALA A 65 -1.92 18.52 14.48
C ALA A 65 -2.01 18.68 16.01
N ASN A 66 -2.58 17.70 16.72
CA ASN A 66 -2.75 17.76 18.17
C ASN A 66 -1.51 17.30 18.97
N HIS A 67 -0.66 16.45 18.37
CA HIS A 67 0.60 15.98 18.96
C HIS A 67 1.82 16.60 18.30
N SER A 68 1.65 17.69 17.54
CA SER A 68 2.74 18.37 16.84
C SER A 68 3.87 18.70 17.82
N PRO A 69 5.01 18.00 17.77
CA PRO A 69 6.16 18.42 18.53
C PRO A 69 6.65 19.66 17.79
N ALA A 70 6.54 20.82 18.43
CA ALA A 70 7.26 22.01 17.98
C ALA A 70 8.67 21.56 17.59
N ALA A 71 9.11 21.88 16.38
CA ALA A 71 10.44 21.54 15.90
C ALA A 71 11.41 21.90 17.03
N VAL A 72 12.05 20.88 17.63
CA VAL A 72 13.02 21.10 18.69
C VAL A 72 14.06 22.03 18.10
N GLN A 73 14.02 23.29 18.53
CA GLN A 73 14.87 24.35 18.04
C GLN A 73 16.30 23.94 18.42
N GLY A 74 17.00 23.32 17.48
CA GLY A 74 18.42 23.01 17.55
C GLY A 74 19.23 24.30 17.47
N GLY A 75 19.04 25.18 18.44
CA GLY A 75 19.86 26.36 18.67
C GLY A 75 21.04 25.96 19.53
N VAL A 76 22.15 25.65 18.85
CA VAL A 76 23.49 25.60 19.43
C VAL A 76 23.76 26.84 20.29
N SER A 77 24.39 26.58 21.43
CA SER A 77 25.01 27.47 22.40
C SER A 77 25.56 28.79 21.85
N GLN A 78 25.13 29.95 22.36
CA GLN A 78 25.94 31.18 22.34
C GLN A 78 25.71 32.05 23.58
N THR A 79 26.71 31.99 24.48
CA THR A 79 27.37 33.09 25.21
C THR A 79 26.55 34.31 25.66
N SER A 80 26.48 34.52 26.98
CA SER A 80 26.64 35.87 27.54
C SER A 80 27.56 35.76 28.75
N ALA A 81 28.77 36.29 28.60
CA ALA A 81 29.65 36.64 29.69
C ALA A 81 28.96 37.75 30.50
N ASP A 82 28.66 37.46 31.77
CA ASP A 82 28.19 38.46 32.72
C ASP A 82 29.44 39.08 33.36
N GLY A 83 29.69 40.33 33.00
CA GLY A 83 30.67 41.18 33.66
C GLY A 83 29.95 42.41 34.18
N ASP A 84 29.95 42.57 35.50
CA ASP A 84 30.19 43.83 36.22
C ASP A 84 30.69 43.49 37.64
#